data_AF-A0A9X2VKU6-F1
#
_entry.id   AF-A0A9X2VKU6-F1
#
_cell.length_a   1.000
_cell.length_b   1.000
_cell.length_c   1.000
_cell.angle_alpha   90.00
_cell.angle_beta   90.00
_cell.angle_gamma   90.00
#
_symmetry.space_group_name_H-M   'P 1'
#
loop_
_entity.id
_entity.type
_entity.pdbx_description
1 polymer ?
#
loop_
_entity_poly.entity_id
_entity_poly.type
_entity_poly.pdbx_seq_one_letter_code
_entity_poly.pdbx_strand_id
1 'polypeptide(L)' 'MFSWHDAEGLRHAISRVDYPLPPRPGESIESLCGLELSLTREDFPQLAQYRPHKKTCFGCDAVWRKRSGMRPNPVSAR' A
#
# COMPACT_ATOMS: atom_id res chain seq x y z
N MET A 1 9.60 -7.48 6.19
CA MET A 1 9.77 -6.03 5.90
C MET A 1 8.62 -5.58 5.01
N PHE A 2 8.15 -4.34 5.14
CA PHE A 2 7.00 -3.83 4.37
C PHE A 2 7.43 -2.63 3.52
N SER A 3 6.82 -2.47 2.34
CA SER A 3 6.90 -1.23 1.56
C SER A 3 5.52 -0.66 1.31
N TRP A 4 5.46 0.65 1.06
CA TRP A 4 4.22 1.33 0.74
C TRP A 4 4.18 1.68 -0.75
N HIS A 5 3.05 1.41 -1.39
CA HIS A 5 2.81 1.68 -2.80
C HIS A 5 1.46 2.39 -2.97
N ASP A 6 1.37 3.32 -3.91
CA ASP A 6 0.09 3.94 -4.25
C ASP A 6 -0.64 2.98 -5.22
N ALA A 7 -1.94 2.80 -5.06
CA ALA A 7 -2.78 1.99 -5.95
C ALA A 7 -4.24 2.35 -5.69
N GLU A 8 -5.08 2.34 -6.72
CA GLU A 8 -6.54 2.46 -6.57
C GLU A 8 -6.97 3.71 -5.75
N GLY A 9 -6.20 4.80 -5.88
CA GLY A 9 -6.47 6.06 -5.19
C GLY A 9 -6.05 6.12 -3.72
N LEU A 10 -5.43 5.07 -3.18
CA LEU A 10 -4.93 4.99 -1.80
C LEU A 10 -3.45 4.62 -1.75
N ARG A 11 -2.85 4.73 -0.57
CA ARG A 11 -1.52 4.21 -0.27
C ARG A 11 -1.64 2.90 0.52
N HIS A 12 -1.25 1.79 -0.09
CA HIS A 12 -1.29 0.43 0.44
C HIS A 12 0.08 -0.04 0.91
N ALA A 13 0.10 -0.91 1.92
CA ALA A 13 1.31 -1.61 2.33
C ALA A 13 1.39 -2.95 1.60
N ILE A 14 2.59 -3.39 1.25
CA ILE A 14 2.87 -4.69 0.63
C ILE A 14 3.98 -5.39 1.41
N SER A 15 3.91 -6.72 1.49
CA SER A 15 4.93 -7.54 2.15
C SER A 15 6.09 -7.78 1.19
N ARG A 16 7.31 -7.39 1.59
CA ARG A 16 8.53 -7.68 0.80
C ARG A 16 9.02 -9.12 0.94
N VAL A 17 8.44 -9.87 1.87
CA VAL A 17 8.72 -11.31 2.01
C VAL A 17 7.94 -12.07 0.95
N ASP A 18 6.67 -11.72 0.80
CA ASP A 18 5.75 -12.37 -0.15
C ASP A 18 5.90 -11.80 -1.57
N TYR A 19 6.30 -10.53 -1.68
CA TYR A 19 6.55 -9.83 -2.94
C TYR A 19 7.93 -9.15 -2.94
N PRO A 20 9.02 -9.88 -3.27
CA PRO A 20 10.38 -9.39 -3.09
C PRO A 20 10.83 -8.41 -4.20
N LEU A 21 10.20 -8.44 -5.36
CA LEU A 21 10.54 -7.57 -6.49
C LEU A 21 9.84 -6.22 -6.39
N PRO A 22 10.43 -5.13 -6.92
CA PRO A 22 9.72 -3.87 -7.07
C PRO A 22 8.46 -4.07 -7.92
N PRO A 23 7.30 -3.50 -7.54
CA PRO A 23 6.09 -3.55 -8.36
C PRO A 23 6.31 -2.90 -9.73
N ARG A 24 5.59 -3.38 -10.74
CA ARG A 24 5.66 -2.86 -12.12
C ARG A 24 4.26 -2.44 -12.61
N PRO A 25 4.18 -1.45 -13.51
CA PRO A 25 2.91 -1.12 -14.14
C PRO A 25 2.32 -2.32 -14.89
N GLY A 26 1.01 -2.53 -14.74
CA GLY A 26 0.25 -3.61 -15.36
C GLY A 26 0.19 -4.90 -14.54
N GLU A 27 0.86 -4.96 -13.38
CA GLU A 27 0.77 -6.12 -12.47
C GLU A 27 -0.45 -6.03 -11.55
N SER A 28 -0.97 -7.20 -11.15
CA SER A 28 -1.85 -7.34 -9.98
C SER A 28 -1.02 -7.84 -8.79
N ILE A 29 -1.11 -7.17 -7.64
CA ILE A 29 -0.37 -7.57 -6.44
C ILE A 29 -1.27 -7.63 -5.20
N GLU A 30 -0.96 -8.52 -4.26
CA GLU A 30 -1.69 -8.57 -2.99
C GLU A 30 -1.15 -7.54 -2.00
N SER A 31 -2.06 -6.73 -1.45
CA SER A 31 -1.78 -5.80 -0.38
C SER A 31 -1.74 -6.48 0.99
N LEU A 32 -1.16 -5.81 1.98
CA LEU A 32 -1.05 -6.30 3.34
C LEU A 32 -2.42 -6.49 4.02
N CYS A 33 -3.48 -5.82 3.54
CA CYS A 33 -4.85 -6.05 4.00
C CYS A 33 -5.61 -7.12 3.22
N GLY A 34 -4.96 -7.83 2.30
CA GLY A 34 -5.55 -8.92 1.51
C GLY A 34 -6.36 -8.46 0.29
N LEU A 35 -6.31 -7.17 -0.06
CA LEU A 35 -6.88 -6.67 -1.32
C LEU A 35 -5.89 -6.91 -2.46
N GLU A 36 -6.37 -7.47 -3.56
CA GLU A 36 -5.63 -7.49 -4.83
C GLU A 36 -5.69 -6.09 -5.46
N LEU A 37 -4.54 -5.54 -5.83
CA LEU A 37 -4.36 -4.21 -6.37
C LEU A 37 -3.94 -4.29 -7.82
N SER A 38 -4.69 -3.64 -8.71
CA SER A 38 -4.27 -3.46 -10.11
C SER A 38 -3.38 -2.22 -10.25
N LEU A 39 -2.12 -2.41 -10.62
CA LEU A 39 -1.15 -1.31 -10.71
C LEU A 39 -1.19 -0.65 -12.08
N THR A 40 -1.55 0.62 -12.12
CA THR A 40 -1.50 1.44 -13.34
C THR A 40 -0.20 2.23 -13.41
N ARG A 41 0.13 2.81 -14.57
CA ARG A 41 1.31 3.69 -14.68
C ARG A 41 1.23 4.92 -13.78
N GLU A 42 0.03 5.40 -13.48
CA GLU A 42 -0.22 6.58 -12.65
C GLU A 42 0.12 6.36 -11.18
N ASP A 43 0.15 5.09 -10.75
CA ASP A 43 0.50 4.69 -9.39
C ASP A 43 2.00 4.79 -9.09
N PHE A 44 2.82 4.96 -10.13
CA PHE A 44 4.26 5.07 -10.01
C PHE A 44 4.68 6.54 -9.98
N PRO A 45 5.11 7.07 -8.82
CA PRO A 45 5.42 8.49 -8.67
C PRO A 45 6.59 8.98 -9.50
N GLN A 46 7.45 8.06 -9.95
CA GLN A 46 8.57 8.35 -10.84
C GLN A 46 8.09 8.65 -12.27
N LEU A 47 6.84 8.30 -12.59
CA LEU A 47 6.23 8.41 -13.91
C LEU A 47 5.07 9.42 -13.95
N ALA A 48 4.63 9.95 -12.80
CA ALA A 48 3.50 10.87 -12.70
C ALA A 48 3.97 12.33 -12.58
N GLN A 49 3.46 13.19 -13.46
CA GLN A 49 3.82 14.62 -13.56
C GLN A 49 3.30 15.46 -12.36
N TYR A 50 2.30 14.95 -11.63
CA TYR A 50 1.71 15.57 -10.45
C TYR A 50 1.19 14.50 -9.49
N ARG A 51 1.43 14.65 -8.18
CA ARG A 51 1.05 13.64 -7.18
C ARG A 51 0.05 14.23 -6.17
N PRO A 52 -1.26 13.97 -6.29
CA PRO A 52 -2.17 14.26 -5.19
C PRO A 52 -1.79 13.40 -3.98
N HIS A 53 -1.79 13.99 -2.78
CA HIS A 53 -1.56 13.23 -1.53
C HIS A 53 -2.60 12.11 -1.41
N LYS A 54 -2.18 10.86 -1.67
CA LYS A 54 -3.05 9.70 -1.51
C LYS A 54 -3.24 9.43 -0.02
N LYS A 55 -4.49 9.18 0.39
CA LYS A 55 -4.81 8.76 1.76
C LYS A 55 -4.25 7.36 1.99
N THR A 56 -3.74 7.11 3.19
CA THR A 56 -3.30 5.76 3.58
C THR A 56 -4.51 4.83 3.70
N CYS A 57 -4.40 3.61 3.15
CA CYS A 57 -5.38 2.56 3.34
C CYS A 57 -5.39 2.14 4.83
N PHE A 58 -6.54 2.31 5.50
CA PHE A 58 -6.67 1.98 6.93
C PHE A 58 -6.52 0.49 7.24
N GLY A 59 -6.94 -0.39 6.34
CA GLY A 59 -6.70 -1.83 6.48
C GLY A 59 -5.21 -2.15 6.51
N CYS A 60 -4.44 -1.59 5.57
CA CYS A 60 -2.98 -1.76 5.54
C CYS A 60 -2.29 -1.16 6.77
N ASP A 61 -2.70 0.05 7.21
CA ASP A 61 -2.17 0.69 8.42
C ASP A 61 -2.42 -0.15 9.68
N ALA A 62 -3.64 -0.70 9.84
CA ALA A 62 -3.99 -1.55 10.96
C ALA A 62 -3.13 -2.83 11.01
N VAL A 63 -3.00 -3.53 9.89
CA VAL A 63 -2.19 -4.76 9.82
C VAL A 63 -0.71 -4.45 10.04
N TRP A 64 -0.19 -3.39 9.41
CA TRP A 64 1.20 -2.97 9.59
C TRP A 64 1.52 -2.62 11.05
N ARG A 65 0.66 -1.84 11.71
CA ARG A 65 0.81 -1.49 13.13
C ARG A 65 0.82 -2.71 14.02
N LYS A 66 -0.14 -3.63 13.83
CA LYS A 66 -0.22 -4.89 14.57
C LYS A 66 1.06 -5.71 14.41
N ARG A 67 1.55 -5.88 13.18
CA ARG A 67 2.77 -6.66 12.88
C ARG A 67 4.06 -5.99 13.38
N SER A 68 4.04 -4.67 13.56
CA SER A 68 5.19 -3.89 14.04
C SER A 68 5.15 -3.59 15.54
N GLY A 69 4.19 -4.12 16.28
CA GLY A 69 4.04 -3.89 17.73
C GLY A 69 3.62 -2.47 18.11
N MET A 70 3.07 -1.70 17.17
CA MET A 70 2.60 -0.34 17.43
C MET A 70 1.16 -0.33 17.94
N ARG A 71 0.81 0.74 18.65
CA ARG A 71 -0.57 1.01 19.04
C ARG A 71 -1.46 1.18 17.80
N PRO A 72 -2.72 0.72 17.86
CA PRO A 72 -3.71 0.95 16.80
C PRO A 72 -3.86 2.44 16.48
N ASN A 73 -4.18 2.74 15.22
CA ASN A 73 -4.52 4.09 14.83
C ASN A 73 -5.94 4.42 15.35
N PRO A 74 -6.11 5.48 16.16
CA PRO A 74 -7.43 5.84 16.69
C PRO A 74 -8.45 6.20 15.60
N VAL A 75 -7.99 6.58 14.41
CA VAL A 75 -8.86 6.88 13.25
C VAL A 75 -9.32 5.61 12.53
N SER A 76 -8.58 4.50 12.64
CA SER A 76 -8.89 3.22 12.00
C SER A 76 -9.68 2.25 12.89
N ALA A 77 -9.98 2.64 14.14
CA ALA A 77 -10.63 1.80 15.15
C ALA A 77 -12.17 1.97 15.21
N ARG A 78 -12.78 2.51 14.15
CA ARG A 78 -14.24 2.66 14.03
C ARG A 78 -14.85 1.55 13.19
#